data_AF-A0A1Y3W5F6-F1
#
_entry.id   AF-A0A1Y3W5F6-F1
#
_cell.length_a   1.000
_cell.length_b   1.000
_cell.length_c   1.000
_cell.angle_alpha   90.00
_cell.angle_beta   90.00
_cell.angle_gamma   90.00
#
_symmetry.space_group_name_H-M   'P 1'
#
loop_
_entity.id
_entity.type
_entity.pdbx_description
1 polymer ?
#
loop_
_entity_poly.entity_id
_entity_poly.type
_entity_poly.pdbx_seq_one_letter_code
_entity_poly.pdbx_strand_id
1 'polypeptide(L)'
;MIHFHEDGDDFHFTSDLRNNFYSAAYLYRNFMRENEGRLTLDSLARSFGVHQPIDDLTFSVLCAAMEHDDRITALLEFDFDDGTISVKEQGDSEWRTYRLKDVSTAVYRAERKSTIPIAARELIFEEALRDREIDWQSSEQAEETTPPVQEM
;
A
#
# COMPACT_ATOMS: atom_id res chain seq x y z
N MET A 1 10.78 -0.68 2.50
CA MET A 1 10.80 0.80 2.60
C MET A 1 9.39 1.29 2.52
N ILE A 2 9.13 2.46 3.10
CA ILE A 2 7.78 2.99 3.21
C ILE A 2 7.81 4.48 2.87
N HIS A 3 6.82 4.90 2.10
CA HIS A 3 6.50 6.28 1.79
C HIS A 3 5.05 6.55 2.21
N PHE A 4 4.83 7.68 2.88
CA PHE A 4 3.52 8.20 3.19
C PHE A 4 3.31 9.53 2.47
N HIS A 5 2.11 9.70 1.94
CA HIS A 5 1.64 10.91 1.27
C HIS A 5 0.30 11.36 1.87
N GLU A 6 0.18 12.63 2.27
CA GLU A 6 -1.05 13.27 2.76
C GLU A 6 -0.98 14.78 2.54
N ASP A 7 -2.03 15.39 1.98
CA ASP A 7 -2.15 16.84 1.74
C ASP A 7 -0.94 17.49 1.02
N GLY A 8 -0.26 16.73 0.16
CA GLY A 8 0.95 17.16 -0.55
C GLY A 8 2.25 17.13 0.26
N ASP A 9 2.21 16.65 1.50
CA ASP A 9 3.38 16.32 2.30
C ASP A 9 3.81 14.86 2.06
N ASP A 10 5.13 14.65 1.98
CA ASP A 10 5.73 13.33 1.78
C ASP A 10 6.66 12.95 2.94
N PHE A 11 6.57 11.70 3.38
CA PHE A 11 7.43 11.16 4.43
C PHE A 11 7.96 9.77 4.07
N HIS A 12 9.27 9.70 3.84
CA HIS A 12 9.98 8.48 3.44
C HIS A 12 10.77 7.90 4.62
N PHE A 13 10.70 6.59 4.82
CA PHE A 13 11.46 5.93 5.87
C PHE A 13 11.76 4.45 5.59
N THR A 14 12.78 3.95 6.29
CA THR A 14 13.04 2.52 6.42
C THR A 14 12.58 2.03 7.80
N SER A 15 12.25 0.76 7.92
CA SER A 15 11.91 0.11 9.20
C SER A 15 12.54 -1.27 9.25
N ASP A 16 12.98 -1.67 10.45
CA ASP A 16 13.58 -2.99 10.70
C ASP A 16 12.53 -4.10 10.86
N LEU A 17 11.24 -3.75 10.93
CA LEU A 17 10.17 -4.73 10.89
C LEU A 17 10.18 -5.44 9.53
N ARG A 18 9.78 -6.72 9.52
CA ARG A 18 9.56 -7.47 8.29
C ARG A 18 8.45 -6.79 7.50
N ASN A 19 8.81 -5.81 6.67
CA ASN A 19 7.91 -4.97 5.90
C ASN A 19 7.41 -5.75 4.70
N ASN A 20 6.62 -6.79 4.94
CA ASN A 20 5.79 -7.38 3.91
C ASN A 20 4.43 -6.70 3.88
N PHE A 21 3.70 -6.90 2.79
CA PHE A 21 2.43 -6.21 2.58
C PHE A 21 1.45 -6.45 3.74
N TYR A 22 1.35 -7.68 4.21
CA TYR A 22 0.47 -8.05 5.32
C TYR A 22 0.76 -7.27 6.61
N SER A 23 2.04 -7.17 7.01
CA SER A 23 2.42 -6.50 8.26
C SER A 23 2.10 -5.01 8.19
N ALA A 24 2.37 -4.37 7.06
CA ALA A 24 2.03 -2.96 6.85
C ALA A 24 0.51 -2.73 6.86
N ALA A 25 -0.25 -3.59 6.19
CA ALA A 25 -1.71 -3.56 6.20
C ALA A 25 -2.29 -3.75 7.61
N TYR A 26 -1.71 -4.65 8.40
CA TYR A 26 -2.08 -4.88 9.79
C TYR A 26 -1.85 -3.64 10.65
N LEU A 27 -0.69 -2.99 10.49
CA LEU A 27 -0.37 -1.75 11.21
C LEU A 27 -1.35 -0.63 10.84
N TYR A 28 -1.62 -0.46 9.53
CA TYR A 28 -2.59 0.53 9.06
C TYR A 28 -3.95 0.34 9.72
N ARG A 29 -4.51 -0.87 9.61
CA ARG A 29 -5.85 -1.16 10.15
C ARG A 29 -5.97 -0.89 11.64
N ASN A 30 -4.96 -1.29 12.42
CA ASN A 30 -5.08 -1.34 13.88
C ASN A 30 -4.56 -0.09 14.58
N PHE A 31 -3.69 0.70 13.94
CA PHE A 31 -3.03 1.83 14.58
C PHE A 31 -3.10 3.14 13.80
N MET A 32 -3.19 3.11 12.47
CA MET A 32 -3.09 4.34 11.66
C MET A 32 -4.45 4.84 11.18
N ARG A 33 -5.37 3.95 10.79
CA ARG A 33 -6.65 4.29 10.16
C ARG A 33 -7.50 5.31 10.94
N GLU A 34 -7.46 5.29 12.28
CA GLU A 34 -8.22 6.23 13.11
C GLU A 34 -7.49 7.57 13.32
N ASN A 35 -6.23 7.66 12.89
CA ASN A 35 -5.33 8.78 13.11
C ASN A 35 -4.90 9.49 11.81
N GLU A 36 -5.25 8.93 10.65
CA GLU A 36 -5.20 9.59 9.33
C GLU A 36 -5.95 10.93 9.37
N GLY A 37 -5.33 11.99 8.84
CA GLY A 37 -5.80 13.38 8.91
C GLY A 37 -5.77 14.02 10.31
N ARG A 38 -5.24 13.33 11.34
CA ARG A 38 -5.15 13.85 12.72
C ARG A 38 -3.73 13.95 13.24
N LEU A 39 -2.87 13.02 12.84
CA LEU A 39 -1.46 12.97 13.21
C LEU A 39 -0.60 13.30 12.00
N THR A 40 0.58 13.86 12.26
CA THR A 40 1.60 14.04 11.22
C THR A 40 2.10 12.69 10.70
N LEU A 41 2.59 12.67 9.46
CA LEU A 41 3.14 11.47 8.83
C LEU A 41 4.28 10.83 9.67
N ASP A 42 5.16 11.64 10.27
CA ASP A 42 6.22 11.13 11.17
C ASP A 42 5.65 10.44 12.42
N SER A 43 4.50 10.92 12.92
CA SER A 43 3.83 10.34 14.08
C SER A 43 3.14 9.03 13.71
N LEU A 44 2.55 8.93 12.50
CA LEU A 44 2.01 7.68 11.97
C LEU A 44 3.11 6.63 11.77
N ALA A 45 4.28 7.04 11.30
CA ALA A 45 5.41 6.14 11.02
C ALA A 45 5.93 5.43 12.28
N ARG A 46 5.70 5.99 13.48
CA ARG A 46 5.98 5.32 14.76
C ARG A 46 5.23 4.00 14.93
N SER A 47 4.13 3.79 14.20
CA SER A 47 3.41 2.50 14.16
C SER A 47 4.30 1.36 13.63
N PHE A 48 5.31 1.68 12.82
CA PHE A 48 6.31 0.74 12.31
C PHE A 48 7.51 0.56 13.27
N GLY A 49 7.38 0.99 14.52
CA GLY A 49 8.41 0.82 15.54
C GLY A 49 9.67 1.63 15.24
N VAL A 50 10.83 0.97 15.31
CA VAL A 50 12.11 1.60 14.93
C VAL A 50 12.07 1.88 13.43
N HIS A 51 12.10 3.16 13.10
CA HIS A 51 12.15 3.65 11.73
C HIS A 51 13.25 4.69 11.59
N GLN A 52 13.79 4.83 10.38
CA GLN A 52 14.78 5.84 10.04
C GLN A 52 14.24 6.68 8.88
N PRO A 53 13.96 7.97 9.10
CA PRO A 53 13.61 8.88 8.01
C PRO A 53 14.71 8.93 6.97
N ILE A 54 14.33 9.00 5.71
CA ILE A 54 15.24 9.17 4.57
C ILE A 54 14.70 10.27 3.66
N ASP A 55 15.57 10.87 2.85
CA ASP A 55 15.16 11.83 1.84
C ASP A 55 14.69 11.13 0.55
N ASP A 56 14.03 11.89 -0.33
CA ASP A 56 13.47 11.43 -1.61
C ASP A 56 14.52 10.80 -2.52
N LEU A 57 15.74 11.35 -2.51
CA LEU A 57 16.84 10.84 -3.33
C LEU A 57 17.25 9.46 -2.85
N THR A 58 17.40 9.29 -1.54
CA THR A 58 17.73 8.01 -0.90
C THR A 58 16.61 6.99 -1.12
N PHE A 59 15.35 7.41 -1.03
CA PHE A 59 14.22 6.55 -1.34
C PHE A 59 14.28 6.05 -2.79
N SER A 60 14.43 6.97 -3.75
CA SER A 60 14.52 6.63 -5.18
C SER A 60 15.67 5.66 -5.49
N VAL A 61 16.85 5.92 -4.91
CA VAL A 61 18.03 5.05 -5.08
C VAL A 61 17.77 3.64 -4.54
N LEU A 62 17.17 3.53 -3.36
CA LEU A 62 16.89 2.24 -2.75
C LEU A 62 15.74 1.50 -3.47
N CYS A 63 14.74 2.19 -4.00
CA CYS A 63 13.71 1.59 -4.85
C CYS A 63 14.33 0.94 -6.10
N ALA A 64 15.29 1.60 -6.74
CA ALA A 64 16.03 1.03 -7.87
C ALA A 64 16.96 -0.11 -7.45
N ALA A 65 17.51 -0.07 -6.23
CA ALA A 65 18.39 -1.12 -5.71
C ALA A 65 17.65 -2.42 -5.35
N MET A 66 16.33 -2.37 -5.16
CA MET A 66 15.52 -3.52 -4.73
C MET A 66 15.70 -4.76 -5.61
N GLU A 67 15.88 -4.59 -6.92
CA GLU A 67 16.08 -5.71 -7.86
C GLU A 67 17.37 -6.49 -7.60
N HIS A 68 18.32 -5.91 -6.87
CA HIS A 68 19.65 -6.46 -6.65
C HIS A 68 20.03 -6.57 -5.16
N ASP A 69 19.19 -6.07 -4.26
CA ASP A 69 19.44 -6.05 -2.82
C ASP A 69 18.34 -6.79 -2.06
N ASP A 70 18.62 -8.05 -1.69
CA ASP A 70 17.70 -8.92 -0.96
C ASP A 70 17.33 -8.42 0.45
N ARG A 71 18.00 -7.37 0.94
CA ARG A 71 17.63 -6.71 2.20
C ARG A 71 16.38 -5.85 2.03
N ILE A 72 16.04 -5.45 0.80
CA ILE A 72 14.85 -4.67 0.48
C ILE A 72 13.72 -5.62 0.11
N THR A 73 12.95 -6.01 1.13
CA THR A 73 11.91 -7.04 0.98
C THR A 73 10.63 -6.54 0.31
N ALA A 74 10.32 -5.24 0.46
CA ALA A 74 9.19 -4.59 -0.19
C ALA A 74 9.34 -3.08 -0.20
N LEU A 75 8.63 -2.45 -1.14
CA LEU A 75 8.36 -1.02 -1.22
C LEU A 75 6.85 -0.83 -1.02
N LEU A 76 6.49 0.14 -0.19
CA LEU A 76 5.12 0.43 0.20
C LEU A 76 4.90 1.94 0.11
N GLU A 77 3.85 2.36 -0.56
CA GLU A 77 3.46 3.76 -0.67
C GLU A 77 2.01 3.88 -0.18
N PHE A 78 1.79 4.63 0.89
CA PHE A 78 0.45 4.95 1.37
C PHE A 78 0.09 6.34 0.87
N ASP A 79 -0.95 6.41 0.07
CA ASP A 79 -1.58 7.65 -0.34
C ASP A 79 -2.87 7.81 0.47
N PHE A 80 -2.82 8.64 1.50
CA PHE A 80 -3.97 8.88 2.37
C PHE A 80 -5.02 9.78 1.70
N ASP A 81 -4.61 10.59 0.72
CA ASP A 81 -5.53 11.47 -0.02
C ASP A 81 -6.44 10.66 -0.96
N ASP A 82 -5.88 9.73 -1.74
CA ASP A 82 -6.65 8.80 -2.59
C ASP A 82 -7.15 7.56 -1.81
N GLY A 83 -6.69 7.40 -0.57
CA GLY A 83 -7.02 6.26 0.29
C GLY A 83 -6.56 4.93 -0.33
N THR A 84 -5.35 4.92 -0.88
CA THR A 84 -4.73 3.77 -1.54
C THR A 84 -3.40 3.36 -0.91
N ILE A 85 -3.01 2.12 -1.19
CA ILE A 85 -1.66 1.63 -0.94
C ILE A 85 -1.14 0.98 -2.21
N SER A 86 0.05 1.39 -2.62
CA SER A 86 0.83 0.75 -3.68
C SER A 86 1.90 -0.13 -3.03
N VAL A 87 2.06 -1.35 -3.52
CA VAL A 87 3.03 -2.29 -3.01
C VAL A 87 3.82 -2.95 -4.14
N LYS A 88 5.13 -3.07 -3.93
CA LYS A 88 6.02 -3.90 -4.74
C LYS A 88 6.85 -4.76 -3.79
N GLU A 89 6.59 -6.07 -3.77
CA GLU A 89 7.36 -7.02 -2.97
C GLU A 89 8.52 -7.61 -3.77
N GLN A 90 9.49 -8.19 -3.07
CA GLN A 90 10.66 -8.77 -3.72
C GLN A 90 10.26 -9.89 -4.70
N GLY A 91 10.61 -9.71 -5.97
CA GLY A 91 10.24 -10.64 -7.05
C GLY A 91 8.99 -10.23 -7.83
N ASP A 92 8.25 -9.20 -7.38
CA ASP A 92 7.20 -8.58 -8.20
C ASP A 92 7.83 -7.81 -9.37
N SER A 93 7.27 -7.98 -10.56
CA SER A 93 7.67 -7.18 -11.72
C SER A 93 7.16 -5.74 -11.62
N GLU A 94 5.91 -5.57 -11.17
CA GLU A 94 5.17 -4.31 -11.21
C GLU A 94 4.59 -3.97 -9.83
N TRP A 95 4.23 -2.69 -9.64
CA TRP A 95 3.50 -2.24 -8.47
C TRP A 95 2.04 -2.70 -8.53
N ARG A 96 1.50 -3.12 -7.39
CA ARG A 96 0.09 -3.48 -7.22
C ARG A 96 -0.57 -2.44 -6.32
N THR A 97 -1.68 -1.85 -6.76
CA THR A 97 -2.37 -0.79 -6.01
C THR A 97 -3.71 -1.28 -5.46
N TYR A 98 -4.02 -0.97 -4.21
CA TYR A 98 -5.26 -1.39 -3.55
C TYR A 98 -5.89 -0.24 -2.78
N ARG A 99 -7.22 -0.23 -2.64
CA ARG A 99 -7.91 0.68 -1.71
C ARG A 99 -7.61 0.29 -0.26
N LEU A 100 -7.24 1.26 0.58
CA LEU A 100 -6.98 1.05 2.01
C LEU A 100 -8.16 0.41 2.74
N LYS A 101 -9.40 0.69 2.30
CA LYS A 101 -10.62 0.06 2.81
C LYS A 101 -10.67 -1.45 2.55
N ASP A 102 -10.27 -1.89 1.36
CA ASP A 102 -10.26 -3.31 0.98
C ASP A 102 -9.14 -4.03 1.73
N VAL A 103 -7.97 -3.39 1.85
CA VAL A 103 -6.84 -3.86 2.66
C VAL A 103 -7.25 -4.03 4.14
N SER A 104 -7.93 -3.05 4.72
CA SER A 104 -8.46 -3.12 6.09
C SER A 104 -9.46 -4.27 6.27
N THR A 105 -10.29 -4.51 5.25
CA THR A 105 -11.26 -5.61 5.23
C THR A 105 -10.56 -6.97 5.11
N ALA A 106 -9.51 -7.08 4.30
CA ALA A 106 -8.70 -8.28 4.14
C ALA A 106 -8.00 -8.65 5.46
N VAL A 107 -7.37 -7.69 6.14
CA VAL A 107 -6.77 -7.92 7.46
C VAL A 107 -7.82 -8.36 8.47
N TYR A 108 -9.00 -7.74 8.48
CA TYR A 108 -10.09 -8.17 9.36
C TYR A 108 -10.48 -9.64 9.13
N ARG A 109 -10.51 -10.10 7.87
CA ARG A 109 -10.80 -11.51 7.54
C ARG A 109 -9.67 -12.44 8.01
N ALA A 110 -8.42 -12.05 7.80
CA ALA A 110 -7.25 -12.83 8.20
C ALA A 110 -7.14 -12.98 9.73
N GLU A 111 -7.42 -11.90 10.48
CA GLU A 111 -7.34 -11.87 11.94
C GLU A 111 -8.58 -12.44 12.65
N ARG A 112 -9.62 -12.85 11.90
CA ARG A 112 -10.87 -13.38 12.47
C ARG A 112 -10.68 -14.64 13.31
N LYS A 113 -9.62 -15.42 13.04
CA LYS A 113 -9.25 -16.61 13.82
C LYS A 113 -7.87 -16.40 14.44
N SER A 114 -7.81 -16.09 15.73
CA SER A 114 -6.56 -15.82 16.45
C SER A 114 -5.66 -17.05 16.65
N THR A 115 -6.15 -18.26 16.39
CA THR A 115 -5.43 -19.52 16.64
C THR A 115 -4.63 -20.06 15.45
N ILE A 116 -4.71 -19.43 14.28
CA ILE A 116 -3.99 -19.89 13.09
C ILE A 116 -2.60 -19.22 12.98
N PRO A 117 -1.60 -19.91 12.41
CA PRO A 117 -0.26 -19.37 12.18
C PRO A 117 -0.26 -18.12 11.29
N ILE A 118 0.76 -17.26 11.44
CA ILE A 118 0.92 -16.04 10.65
C ILE A 118 0.87 -16.32 9.14
N ALA A 119 1.58 -17.34 8.66
CA ALA A 119 1.58 -17.71 7.24
C ALA A 119 0.17 -18.05 6.70
N ALA A 120 -0.70 -18.62 7.54
CA ALA A 120 -2.08 -18.89 7.16
C ALA A 120 -2.92 -17.60 7.10
N ARG A 121 -2.60 -16.60 7.94
CA ARG A 121 -3.24 -15.28 7.90
C ARG A 121 -2.81 -14.49 6.67
N GLU A 122 -1.51 -14.52 6.34
CA GLU A 122 -0.95 -13.93 5.12
C GLU A 122 -1.66 -14.49 3.88
N LEU A 123 -1.85 -15.81 3.80
CA LEU A 123 -2.60 -16.43 2.71
C LEU A 123 -4.06 -15.96 2.62
N ILE A 124 -4.78 -15.93 3.76
CA ILE A 124 -6.17 -15.45 3.79
C ILE A 124 -6.26 -13.97 3.37
N PHE A 125 -5.28 -13.16 3.77
CA PHE A 125 -5.19 -11.76 3.39
C PHE A 125 -4.99 -11.60 1.88
N GLU A 126 -4.03 -12.30 1.30
CA GLU A 126 -3.78 -12.30 -0.16
C GLU A 126 -5.01 -12.78 -0.93
N GLU A 127 -5.64 -13.88 -0.50
CA GLU A 127 -6.86 -14.39 -1.14
C GLU A 127 -8.03 -13.40 -1.04
N ALA A 128 -8.10 -12.61 0.03
CA ALA A 128 -9.14 -11.58 0.18
C ALA A 128 -8.90 -10.36 -0.71
N LEU A 129 -7.66 -10.10 -1.13
CA LEU A 129 -7.28 -9.02 -2.04
C LEU A 129 -7.18 -9.46 -3.50
N ARG A 130 -7.26 -10.76 -3.79
CA ARG A 130 -7.37 -11.27 -5.15
C ARG A 130 -8.54 -10.56 -5.85
N ASP A 131 -8.27 -10.05 -7.06
CA ASP A 131 -9.22 -9.27 -7.88
C ASP A 131 -9.67 -7.92 -7.27
N ARG A 132 -8.93 -7.39 -6.28
CA ARG A 132 -9.16 -6.05 -5.69
C ARG A 132 -8.11 -5.01 -6.12
N GLU A 133 -7.20 -5.41 -6.98
CA GLU A 133 -6.18 -4.53 -7.52
C GLU A 133 -6.84 -3.45 -8.38
N ILE A 134 -6.39 -2.21 -8.20
CA ILE A 134 -6.86 -1.08 -8.99
C ILE A 134 -6.09 -1.10 -10.32
N ASP A 135 -6.80 -1.47 -11.38
CA ASP A 135 -6.30 -1.33 -12.74
C ASP A 135 -6.60 0.08 -13.24
N TRP A 136 -5.61 0.96 -13.19
CA TRP A 136 -5.75 2.34 -13.68
C TRP A 136 -5.93 2.41 -15.21
N GLN A 137 -5.55 1.35 -15.95
CA GLN A 137 -5.69 1.27 -17.41
C GLN A 137 -7.15 1.01 -17.87
N SER A 138 -8.03 0.61 -16.97
CA SER A 138 -9.44 0.31 -17.27
C SER A 138 -10.33 1.55 -17.36
N SER A 139 -9.81 2.75 -17.03
CA SER A 139 -10.58 3.98 -16.97
C SER A 139 -10.77 4.70 -18.33
N GLU A 140 -10.07 4.29 -19.39
CA GLU A 140 -10.04 5.01 -20.69
C GLU A 140 -10.99 4.47 -21.79
N GLN A 141 -11.86 3.48 -21.52
CA GLN A 141 -12.73 2.90 -22.57
C GLN A 141 -14.25 3.16 -22.42
N ALA A 142 -14.68 4.09 -21.57
CA ALA A 142 -16.11 4.34 -21.34
C ALA A 142 -16.69 5.62 -21.99
N GLU A 143 -15.94 6.33 -22.83
CA GLU A 143 -16.45 7.52 -23.56
C GLU A 143 -16.17 7.45 -25.07
N GLU A 144 -16.73 6.47 -25.77
CA GLU A 144 -16.99 6.63 -27.20
C GLU A 144 -18.24 5.83 -27.59
N THR A 145 -19.41 6.48 -27.62
CA THR A 145 -20.54 6.18 -28.54
C THR A 145 -21.69 7.16 -28.30
N THR A 146 -21.57 8.39 -28.79
CA THR A 146 -22.76 9.17 -29.18
C THR A 146 -22.84 9.21 -30.70
N PRO A 147 -23.88 8.64 -31.33
CA PRO A 147 -24.04 8.70 -32.78
C PRO A 147 -24.46 10.11 -33.23
N PRO A 148 -24.13 10.53 -34.45
CA PRO A 148 -24.38 11.89 -34.91
C PRO A 148 -25.87 12.12 -35.16
N VAL A 149 -26.38 13.27 -34.71
CA VAL A 149 -27.72 13.76 -35.04
C VAL A 149 -27.70 14.23 -36.50
N GLN A 150 -28.45 13.54 -37.37
CA GLN A 150 -28.77 14.05 -38.71
C GLN A 150 -29.86 15.12 -38.59
N GLU A 151 -29.52 16.38 -38.91
CA GLU A 151 -30.51 17.42 -39.17
C GLU A 151 -31.14 17.23 -40.56
N MET A 152 -32.47 17.36 -40.62
CA MET A 152 -33.29 17.48 -41.84
C MET A 152 -33.86 18.89 -41.92
#